data_AF-C0B7N1-F1
#
_entry.id   AF-C0B7N1-F1
#
_cell.length_a   1.000
_cell.length_b   1.000
_cell.length_c   1.000
_cell.angle_alpha   90.00
_cell.angle_beta   90.00
_cell.angle_gamma   90.00
#
_symmetry.space_group_name_H-M   'P 1'
#
loop_
_entity.id
_entity.type
_entity.pdbx_description
1 polymer ?
#
loop_
_entity_poly.entity_id
_entity_poly.type
_entity_poly.pdbx_seq_one_letter_code
_entity_poly.pdbx_strand_id
1 'polypeptide(L)'
;MGITIKDIAKECGVSVATVSMALSDKPSRVSENTKKKVREIAKKHNYRPNNAAVSLANKKSRLIGIVFNDLRNTHISSLFMAINGVLEKKRIFSGMSHYRRRSDYRYRYYP
;
A
#
# COMPACT_ATOMS: atom_id res chain seq x y z
N MET A 1 0.14 -22.11 -6.14
CA MET A 1 1.08 -21.45 -5.19
C MET A 1 2.07 -20.63 -6.00
N GLY A 2 2.17 -19.33 -5.74
CA GLY A 2 3.14 -18.45 -6.42
C GLY A 2 4.52 -18.50 -5.77
N ILE A 3 5.56 -18.13 -6.52
CA ILE A 3 6.93 -18.01 -5.99
C ILE A 3 6.97 -16.97 -4.86
N THR A 4 7.71 -17.24 -3.80
CA THR A 4 7.90 -16.30 -2.69
C THR A 4 9.25 -15.59 -2.77
N ILE A 5 9.43 -14.52 -1.99
CA ILE A 5 10.73 -13.84 -1.89
C ILE A 5 11.84 -14.79 -1.38
N LYS A 6 11.48 -15.80 -0.58
CA LYS A 6 12.42 -16.81 -0.07
C LYS A 6 12.92 -17.72 -1.19
N ASP A 7 12.06 -18.04 -2.15
CA ASP A 7 12.42 -18.90 -3.28
C ASP A 7 13.37 -18.16 -4.24
N ILE A 8 13.07 -16.88 -4.52
CA ILE A 8 13.97 -16.01 -5.29
C ILE A 8 15.32 -15.86 -4.60
N ALA A 9 15.34 -15.72 -3.27
CA ALA A 9 16.57 -15.62 -2.50
C ALA A 9 17.44 -16.89 -2.64
N LYS A 10 16.81 -18.07 -2.56
CA LYS A 10 17.48 -19.36 -2.78
C LYS A 10 18.05 -19.47 -4.20
N GLU A 11 17.27 -19.12 -5.22
CA GLU A 11 17.70 -19.20 -6.62
C GLU A 11 18.83 -18.20 -6.94
N CYS A 12 18.78 -17.01 -6.33
CA CYS A 12 19.83 -16.01 -6.50
C CYS A 12 21.11 -16.36 -5.72
N GLY A 13 21.03 -17.19 -4.68
CA GLY A 13 22.12 -17.48 -3.74
C GLY A 13 22.39 -16.34 -2.77
N VAL A 14 21.38 -15.54 -2.41
CA VAL A 14 21.52 -14.36 -1.54
C VAL A 14 20.50 -14.38 -0.41
N SER A 15 20.68 -13.51 0.59
CA SER A 15 19.71 -13.39 1.69
C SER A 15 18.38 -12.79 1.23
N VAL A 16 17.29 -13.11 1.95
CA VAL A 16 15.97 -12.48 1.73
C VAL A 16 16.05 -10.95 1.85
N ALA A 17 16.87 -10.44 2.77
CA ALA A 17 17.10 -9.00 2.92
C ALA A 17 17.76 -8.41 1.67
N THR A 18 18.72 -9.11 1.07
CA THR A 18 19.39 -8.70 -0.17
C THR A 18 18.39 -8.64 -1.34
N VAL A 19 17.52 -9.64 -1.49
CA VAL A 19 16.45 -9.62 -2.49
C VAL A 19 15.49 -8.46 -2.24
N SER A 20 15.05 -8.26 -0.99
CA SER A 20 14.16 -7.16 -0.63
C SER A 20 14.77 -5.79 -0.94
N MET A 21 16.09 -5.62 -0.72
CA MET A 21 16.80 -4.40 -1.07
C MET A 21 16.95 -4.23 -2.57
N ALA A 22 17.27 -5.29 -3.30
CA ALA A 22 17.42 -5.28 -4.77
C ALA A 22 16.11 -4.96 -5.52
N LEU A 23 14.97 -5.39 -4.95
CA LEU A 23 13.63 -5.11 -5.47
C LEU A 23 13.08 -3.75 -5.02
N SER A 24 13.70 -3.11 -4.03
CA SER A 24 13.29 -1.79 -3.55
C SER A 24 13.88 -0.68 -4.44
N ASP A 25 13.13 0.40 -4.65
CA ASP A 25 13.61 1.59 -5.39
C ASP A 25 14.60 2.45 -4.56
N LYS A 26 15.02 1.98 -3.39
CA LYS A 26 15.88 2.73 -2.47
C LYS A 26 17.37 2.53 -2.78
N PRO A 27 18.22 3.53 -2.52
CA PRO A 27 19.67 3.34 -2.50
C PRO A 27 20.02 2.18 -1.57
N SER A 28 20.83 1.24 -2.05
CA SER A 28 21.21 0.04 -1.30
C SER A 28 22.65 -0.31 -1.59
N ARG A 29 23.32 -0.97 -0.63
CA ARG A 29 24.68 -1.50 -0.77
C ARG A 29 24.78 -2.74 -1.68
N VAL A 30 23.67 -3.14 -2.32
CA VAL A 30 23.64 -4.30 -3.23
C VAL A 30 24.29 -3.92 -4.55
N SER A 31 25.22 -4.76 -5.03
CA SER A 31 25.88 -4.56 -6.32
C SER A 31 24.87 -4.58 -7.47
N GLU A 32 25.15 -3.81 -8.52
CA GLU A 32 24.24 -3.75 -9.68
C GLU A 32 24.09 -5.12 -10.38
N ASN A 33 25.13 -5.95 -10.36
CA ASN A 33 25.05 -7.31 -10.89
C ASN A 33 23.99 -8.14 -10.15
N THR A 34 24.00 -8.09 -8.81
CA THR A 34 23.01 -8.80 -7.99
C THR A 34 21.62 -8.22 -8.18
N LYS A 35 21.47 -6.89 -8.30
CA LYS A 35 20.15 -6.27 -8.59
C LYS A 35 19.57 -6.74 -9.91
N LYS A 36 20.39 -6.77 -10.98
CA LYS A 36 19.96 -7.27 -12.30
C LYS A 36 19.50 -8.72 -12.22
N LYS A 37 20.32 -9.60 -11.63
CA LYS A 37 19.99 -11.03 -11.48
C LYS A 37 18.66 -11.23 -10.73
N VAL A 38 18.48 -10.53 -9.60
CA VAL A 38 17.25 -10.60 -8.81
C VAL A 38 16.03 -10.12 -9.61
N ARG A 39 16.16 -9.00 -10.34
CA ARG A 39 15.05 -8.45 -11.15
C ARG A 39 14.68 -9.35 -12.32
N GLU A 40 15.65 -9.97 -12.97
CA GLU A 40 15.40 -10.92 -14.06
C GLU A 40 14.65 -12.16 -13.57
N ILE A 41 15.10 -12.77 -12.47
CA ILE A 41 14.42 -13.94 -11.87
C ILE A 41 13.01 -13.55 -11.40
N ALA A 42 12.87 -12.42 -10.70
CA ALA A 42 11.56 -11.93 -10.28
C ALA A 42 10.62 -11.72 -11.48
N LYS A 43 11.13 -11.16 -12.59
CA LYS A 43 10.35 -10.94 -13.82
C LYS A 43 9.98 -12.26 -14.51
N LYS A 44 10.93 -13.20 -14.62
CA LYS A 44 10.74 -14.54 -15.19
C LYS A 44 9.62 -15.30 -14.49
N HIS A 45 9.53 -15.19 -13.16
CA HIS A 45 8.52 -15.84 -12.35
C HIS A 45 7.26 -14.98 -12.09
N ASN A 46 7.16 -13.81 -12.72
CA ASN A 46 6.09 -12.84 -12.50
C ASN A 46 5.83 -12.55 -11.00
N TYR A 47 6.91 -12.48 -10.22
CA TYR A 47 6.84 -12.24 -8.79
C TYR A 47 6.32 -10.83 -8.51
N ARG A 48 5.29 -10.75 -7.66
CA ARG A 48 4.76 -9.49 -7.14
C ARG A 48 4.86 -9.47 -5.62
N PRO A 49 5.53 -8.47 -5.03
CA PRO A 49 5.59 -8.33 -3.58
C PRO A 49 4.19 -8.12 -3.00
N ASN A 50 3.91 -8.80 -1.89
CA ASN A 50 2.66 -8.63 -1.16
C ASN A 50 2.77 -7.39 -0.25
N ASN A 51 2.11 -6.30 -0.65
CA ASN A 51 2.14 -5.03 0.10
C ASN A 51 1.64 -5.17 1.54
N ALA A 52 0.66 -6.03 1.81
CA ALA A 52 0.15 -6.26 3.17
C ALA A 52 1.24 -6.91 4.04
N ALA A 53 1.92 -7.93 3.52
CA ALA A 53 3.03 -8.59 4.21
C ALA A 53 4.21 -7.62 4.43
N VAL A 54 4.51 -6.76 3.44
CA VAL A 54 5.56 -5.73 3.55
C VAL A 54 5.20 -4.68 4.61
N SER A 55 3.96 -4.19 4.64
CA SER A 55 3.51 -3.23 5.65
C SER A 55 3.52 -3.82 7.06
N LEU A 56 3.13 -5.09 7.20
CA LEU A 56 3.17 -5.82 8.46
C LEU A 56 4.62 -5.98 8.97
N ALA A 57 5.52 -6.44 8.10
CA ALA A 57 6.94 -6.61 8.44
C ALA A 57 7.60 -5.27 8.84
N ASN A 58 7.23 -4.17 8.17
CA ASN A 58 7.75 -2.83 8.47
C ASN A 58 7.01 -2.13 9.62
N LYS A 59 5.95 -2.73 10.19
CA LYS A 59 5.03 -2.10 11.16
C LYS A 59 4.56 -0.71 10.74
N LYS A 60 4.48 -0.46 9.43
CA LYS A 60 4.13 0.83 8.84
C LYS A 60 3.21 0.59 7.65
N SER A 61 1.95 1.00 7.81
CA SER A 61 1.02 1.10 6.69
C SER A 61 1.33 2.35 5.87
N ARG A 62 1.11 2.27 4.56
CA ARG A 62 1.03 3.45 3.69
C ARG A 62 -0.44 3.75 3.39
N LEU A 63 -1.26 3.83 4.44
CA LEU A 63 -2.70 4.02 4.34
C LEU A 63 -3.13 5.18 5.25
N ILE A 64 -3.87 6.13 4.69
CA ILE A 64 -4.54 7.19 5.44
C ILE A 64 -6.05 6.96 5.35
N GLY A 65 -6.68 6.83 6.52
CA GLY A 65 -8.14 6.78 6.65
C GLY A 65 -8.72 8.18 6.74
N ILE A 66 -9.73 8.47 5.91
CA ILE A 66 -10.47 9.73 5.88
C ILE A 66 -11.91 9.41 6.29
N VAL A 67 -12.41 10.11 7.31
CA VAL A 67 -13.76 9.88 7.84
C VAL A 67 -14.61 11.11 7.59
N PHE A 68 -15.73 10.92 6.89
CA PHE A 68 -16.73 11.96 6.65
C PHE A 68 -17.99 11.75 7.49
N ASN A 69 -18.65 12.85 7.81
CA ASN A 69 -19.89 12.89 8.60
C ASN A 69 -21.17 12.76 7.74
N ASP A 70 -21.13 13.15 6.47
CA ASP A 70 -22.26 13.03 5.54
C ASP A 70 -21.81 12.97 4.07
N LEU A 71 -21.77 11.77 3.48
CA LEU A 71 -21.37 11.57 2.08
C LEU A 71 -22.31 12.21 1.04
N ARG A 72 -23.48 12.70 1.46
CA ARG A 72 -24.43 13.39 0.56
C ARG A 72 -24.00 14.82 0.25
N ASN A 73 -23.01 15.35 0.97
CA ASN A 73 -22.45 16.66 0.67
C ASN A 73 -21.71 16.61 -0.67
N THR A 74 -22.17 17.41 -1.63
CA THR A 74 -21.66 17.47 -3.01
C THR A 74 -20.17 17.82 -3.09
N HIS A 75 -19.62 18.48 -2.07
CA HIS A 75 -18.21 18.90 -2.03
C HIS A 75 -17.23 17.80 -1.57
N ILE A 76 -17.72 16.71 -0.96
CA ILE A 76 -16.84 15.66 -0.40
C ILE A 76 -16.05 14.96 -1.50
N SER A 77 -16.67 14.72 -2.66
CA SER A 77 -16.01 14.08 -3.79
C SER A 77 -14.79 14.88 -4.25
N SER A 78 -14.95 16.19 -4.45
CA SER A 78 -13.87 17.09 -4.84
C SER A 78 -12.76 17.17 -3.79
N LEU A 79 -13.13 17.24 -2.50
CA LEU A 79 -12.17 17.25 -1.41
C LEU A 79 -11.37 15.93 -1.33
N PHE A 80 -12.06 14.79 -1.41
CA PHE A 80 -11.41 13.48 -1.42
C PHE A 80 -10.46 13.33 -2.61
N MET A 81 -10.86 13.78 -3.80
CA MET A 81 -9.99 13.77 -4.99
C MET A 81 -8.76 14.66 -4.82
N ALA A 82 -8.91 15.86 -4.26
CA ALA A 82 -7.79 16.74 -3.98
C ALA A 82 -6.79 16.12 -3.00
N ILE A 83 -7.29 15.50 -1.91
CA ILE A 83 -6.45 14.77 -0.95
C ILE A 83 -5.76 13.58 -1.64
N ASN A 84 -6.51 12.77 -2.38
CA ASN A 84 -5.97 11.60 -3.06
C ASN A 84 -4.85 11.97 -4.04
N GLY A 85 -5.00 13.07 -4.80
CA GLY A 85 -3.97 13.55 -5.72
C GLY A 85 -2.65 13.92 -5.03
N VAL A 86 -2.69 14.38 -3.78
CA VAL A 86 -1.47 14.63 -2.98
C VAL A 86 -0.87 13.33 -2.45
N LEU A 87 -1.72 12.39 -2.02
CA LEU A 87 -1.29 11.12 -1.42
C LEU A 87 -0.72 10.14 -2.45
N GLU A 88 -1.28 10.08 -3.66
CA GLU A 88 -0.77 9.25 -4.75
C GLU A 88 0.67 9.62 -5.13
N LYS A 89 0.98 10.92 -5.21
CA LYS A 89 2.35 11.41 -5.44
C LYS A 89 3.34 10.92 -4.38
N LYS A 90 2.86 10.65 -3.16
CA LYS A 90 3.66 10.11 -2.04
C LYS A 90 3.60 8.59 -1.93
N ARG A 91 2.94 7.89 -2.86
CA ARG A 91 2.69 6.44 -2.83
C ARG A 91 1.98 6.01 -1.54
N ILE A 92 1.03 6.81 -1.07
CA ILE A 92 0.17 6.56 0.10
C ILE A 92 -1.25 6.29 -0.41
N PHE A 93 -1.85 5.20 0.05
CA PHE A 93 -3.24 4.85 -0.22
C PHE A 93 -4.18 5.67 0.67
N SER A 94 -5.32 6.08 0.13
CA SER A 94 -6.40 6.71 0.87
C SER A 94 -7.58 5.74 0.98
N GLY A 95 -8.22 5.69 2.15
CA GLY A 95 -9.47 4.95 2.37
C GLY A 95 -10.52 5.89 2.95
N MET A 96 -11.75 5.83 2.43
CA MET A 96 -12.85 6.66 2.92
C MET A 96 -13.81 5.81 3.76
N SER A 97 -14.22 6.36 4.91
CA SER A 97 -15.31 5.82 5.72
C SER A 97 -16.30 6.92 6.07
N HIS A 98 -17.52 6.53 6.41
CA HIS A 98 -18.57 7.46 6.81
C HIS A 98 -19.19 7.03 8.14
N TYR A 99 -19.36 8.00 9.05
CA TYR A 99 -19.99 7.76 10.33
C TYR A 99 -21.26 8.61 10.48
N ARG A 100 -22.39 7.94 10.69
CA ARG A 100 -23.69 8.59 10.94
C ARG A 100 -23.86 8.79 12.45
N ARG A 101 -23.93 10.04 12.90
CA ARG A 101 -24.08 10.38 14.32
C ARG A 101 -25.49 10.00 14.80
N ARG A 102 -25.61 9.28 15.92
CA ARG A 102 -26.88 8.71 16.45
C ARG A 102 -27.93 9.77 16.84
N SER A 103 -27.56 11.05 16.93
CA SER A 103 -28.45 12.17 17.26
C SER A 103 -29.45 12.56 16.15
N ASP A 104 -29.27 12.11 14.91
CA ASP A 104 -30.20 12.37 13.78
C ASP A 104 -31.52 11.56 13.86
N TYR A 105 -31.66 10.65 14.82
CA TYR A 105 -32.91 9.90 15.03
C TYR A 105 -33.95 10.66 15.88
N ARG A 106 -33.58 11.73 16.59
CA ARG A 106 -34.48 12.41 17.54
C ARG A 106 -35.46 13.42 16.92
N TYR A 107 -35.37 13.70 15.63
CA TYR A 107 -36.25 14.66 14.95
C TYR A 107 -37.18 14.05 13.90
N ARG A 108 -37.30 12.71 13.85
CA ARG A 108 -38.15 12.03 12.84
C ARG A 108 -39.39 11.34 13.44
N TYR A 109 -39.66 11.56 14.72
CA TYR A 109 -40.85 11.04 15.39
C TYR A 109 -41.41 12.10 16.35
N TYR A 110 -42.16 13.07 15.83
CA TYR A 110 -43.35 13.64 16.47
C TYR A 110 -44.26 14.19 15.34
N PRO A 111 -45.57 13.89 15.38
CA PRO A 111 -46.55 14.30 14.37
C PRO A 111 -46.78 15.81 14.31
#